data_AF-C9Y1S4-F1
#
_entry.id   AF-C9Y1S4-F1
#
_cell.length_a   1.000
_cell.length_b   1.000
_cell.length_c   1.000
_cell.angle_alpha   90.00
_cell.angle_beta   90.00
_cell.angle_gamma   90.00
#
_symmetry.space_group_name_H-M   'P 1'
#
loop_
_entity.id
_entity.type
_entity.pdbx_description
1 polymer ?
#
loop_
_entity_poly.entity_id
_entity_poly.type
_entity_poly.pdbx_seq_one_letter_code
_entity_poly.pdbx_strand_id
1 'polypeptide(L)'
;MAFSNSNFSSYALQISGTYNSASRYFARSQNGDNGGAWQPWREFTMAAVSDERLKDVKGSFNVEAGLDNINRMEFKLFRYKWDKPERSARRGVIAQQIMQIDKEYVKDVGENMVLDQTPMLLDALAAIKALRQRDEDNKVRIAALEMEQDRLQASVSSLIAAGSATKEDTESESVSGK
;
A
#
# COMPACT_ATOMS: atom_id res chain seq x y z
N MET A 1 15.66 43.22 36.43
CA MET A 1 16.99 43.04 35.82
C MET A 1 16.78 42.42 34.44
N ALA A 2 17.10 43.15 33.37
CA ALA A 2 17.09 42.61 32.02
C ALA A 2 18.51 42.14 31.68
N PHE A 3 18.69 40.85 31.46
CA PHE A 3 19.94 40.31 30.93
C PHE A 3 19.88 40.40 29.40
N SER A 4 20.47 41.45 28.83
CA SER A 4 20.77 41.51 27.40
C SER A 4 22.19 41.00 27.21
N ASN A 5 22.34 39.83 26.57
CA ASN A 5 23.65 39.25 26.28
C ASN A 5 23.94 39.47 24.79
N SER A 6 24.58 40.60 24.48
CA SER A 6 24.83 41.09 23.11
C SER A 6 25.83 40.27 22.28
N ASN A 7 26.31 39.14 22.80
CA ASN A 7 27.35 38.31 22.17
C ASN A 7 26.80 36.99 21.59
N PHE A 8 25.50 36.74 21.68
CA PHE A 8 24.86 35.58 21.06
C PHE A 8 23.65 36.03 20.26
N SER A 9 23.52 35.56 19.02
CA SER A 9 22.27 35.73 18.27
C SER A 9 21.13 35.15 19.11
N SER A 10 20.20 36.01 19.48
CA SER A 10 19.02 35.67 20.26
C SER A 10 18.04 34.90 19.37
N TYR A 11 18.06 33.57 19.44
CA TYR A 11 17.08 32.75 18.75
C TYR A 11 15.82 32.62 19.60
N ALA A 12 14.68 33.11 19.11
CA ALA A 12 13.40 32.79 19.69
C ALA A 12 13.01 31.35 19.28
N LEU A 13 12.87 30.46 20.27
CA LEU A 13 12.38 29.09 20.09
C LEU A 13 10.92 29.02 20.55
N GLN A 14 10.05 28.49 19.69
CA GLN A 14 8.70 28.11 20.07
C GLN A 14 8.55 26.59 20.01
N ILE A 15 8.08 26.01 21.11
CA ILE A 15 7.65 24.62 21.19
C ILE A 15 6.14 24.64 21.36
N SER A 16 5.43 23.89 20.51
CA SER A 16 3.99 23.75 20.60
C SER A 16 3.60 22.28 20.61
N GLY A 17 2.69 21.94 21.51
CA GLY A 17 1.89 20.73 21.49
C GLY A 17 0.44 21.15 21.70
N THR A 18 -0.44 20.86 20.75
CA THR A 18 -1.86 21.22 20.83
C THR A 18 -2.72 19.97 20.95
N TYR A 19 -3.88 20.08 21.59
CA TYR A 19 -4.85 18.97 21.64
C TYR A 19 -5.38 18.58 20.25
N ASN A 20 -5.32 19.49 19.27
CA ASN A 20 -5.69 19.23 17.88
C ASN A 20 -4.61 18.50 17.07
N SER A 21 -3.40 18.36 17.61
CA SER A 21 -2.23 17.81 16.90
C SER A 21 -1.87 16.37 17.31
N ALA A 22 -2.80 15.63 17.94
CA ALA A 22 -2.64 14.21 18.27
C ALA A 22 -1.29 13.87 18.96
N SER A 23 -0.91 14.65 19.97
CA SER A 23 0.31 14.45 20.78
C SER A 23 1.63 14.61 20.03
N ARG A 24 1.64 15.37 18.93
CA ARG A 24 2.87 15.74 18.20
C ARG A 24 3.48 17.02 18.75
N TYR A 25 4.80 17.05 18.83
CA TYR A 25 5.56 18.21 19.25
C TYR A 25 6.18 18.89 18.03
N PHE A 26 5.97 20.19 17.89
CA PHE A 26 6.58 20.98 16.84
C PHE A 26 7.49 22.04 17.43
N ALA A 27 8.64 22.25 16.80
CA ALA A 27 9.47 23.43 17.01
C ALA A 27 9.55 24.28 15.77
N ARG A 28 9.69 25.58 15.99
CA ARG A 28 10.25 26.49 14.99
C ARG A 28 11.17 27.47 15.68
N SER A 29 12.15 27.94 14.92
CA SER A 29 13.02 29.03 15.32
C SER A 29 12.73 30.27 14.49
N GLN A 30 13.08 31.42 15.05
CA GLN A 30 13.16 32.67 14.34
C GLN A 30 14.61 32.90 13.89
N ASN A 31 14.82 33.28 12.63
CA ASN A 31 16.16 33.64 12.15
C ASN A 31 16.42 35.13 12.43
N GLY A 32 17.51 35.43 13.13
CA GLY A 32 18.00 36.79 13.37
C GLY A 32 17.54 37.41 14.69
N ASP A 33 18.29 38.41 15.14
CA ASP A 33 18.00 39.15 16.36
C ASP A 33 16.72 40.00 16.21
N ASN A 34 15.95 40.11 17.29
CA ASN A 34 14.91 41.12 17.44
C ASN A 34 13.71 41.04 16.46
N GLY A 35 13.19 39.83 16.21
CA GLY A 35 11.88 39.67 15.55
C GLY A 35 11.92 39.30 14.07
N GLY A 36 12.95 38.58 13.61
CA GLY A 36 13.07 38.12 12.22
C GLY A 36 11.98 37.14 11.74
N ALA A 37 12.10 36.59 10.53
CA ALA A 37 11.07 35.71 10.00
C ALA A 37 11.05 34.34 10.73
N TRP A 38 9.86 33.94 11.19
CA TRP A 38 9.64 32.58 11.71
C TRP A 38 9.88 31.56 10.61
N GLN A 39 10.71 30.56 10.92
CA GLN A 39 10.87 29.40 10.06
C GLN A 39 9.62 28.51 10.12
N PRO A 40 9.37 27.69 9.08
CA PRO A 40 8.29 26.71 9.10
C PRO A 40 8.39 25.79 10.33
N TRP A 41 7.24 25.34 10.83
CA TRP A 41 7.18 24.35 11.90
C TRP A 41 7.83 23.04 11.46
N ARG A 42 8.65 22.47 12.35
CA ARG A 42 9.28 21.16 12.21
C ARG A 42 8.79 20.25 13.31
N GLU A 43 8.42 19.02 12.97
CA GLU A 43 7.99 18.01 13.93
C GLU A 43 9.21 17.39 14.62
N PHE A 44 9.17 17.28 15.95
CA PHE A 44 10.13 16.47 16.68
C PHE A 44 9.71 15.00 16.59
N THR A 45 10.56 14.19 15.97
CA THR A 45 10.48 12.74 16.07
C THR A 45 11.58 12.25 16.99
N MET A 46 11.22 11.47 18.01
CA MET A 46 12.19 10.78 18.88
C MET A 46 12.51 9.36 18.39
N ALA A 47 11.88 8.91 17.31
CA ALA A 47 12.15 7.60 16.73
C ALA A 47 13.31 7.69 15.73
N ALA A 48 14.26 6.77 15.80
CA ALA A 48 15.28 6.55 14.78
C ALA A 48 14.65 5.92 13.52
N VAL A 49 13.85 6.70 12.81
CA VAL A 49 13.05 6.23 11.68
C VAL A 49 13.99 5.70 10.59
N SER A 50 13.96 4.38 10.38
CA SER A 50 14.66 3.68 9.30
C SER A 50 16.19 3.56 9.37
N ASP A 51 16.85 3.90 10.49
CA ASP A 51 18.30 3.63 10.66
C ASP A 51 18.55 2.16 11.03
N GLU A 52 19.19 1.40 10.14
CA GLU A 52 19.51 -0.02 10.35
C GLU A 52 20.46 -0.24 11.54
N ARG A 53 21.41 0.68 11.79
CA ARG A 53 22.37 0.54 12.90
C ARG A 53 21.69 0.56 14.27
N LEU A 54 20.46 1.08 14.31
CA LEU A 54 19.63 1.20 15.50
C LEU A 54 18.49 0.17 15.51
N LYS A 55 18.54 -0.84 14.62
CA LYS A 55 17.54 -1.90 14.50
C LYS A 55 18.16 -3.28 14.61
N ASP A 56 17.44 -4.18 15.25
CA ASP A 56 17.73 -5.62 15.24
C ASP A 56 16.94 -6.27 14.10
N VAL A 57 17.53 -6.31 12.91
CA VAL A 57 16.86 -6.81 11.69
C VAL A 57 16.70 -8.32 11.77
N LYS A 58 15.44 -8.78 11.88
CA LYS A 58 15.10 -10.20 12.03
C LYS A 58 14.90 -10.97 10.72
N GLY A 59 14.98 -10.30 9.58
CA GLY A 59 14.80 -10.91 8.26
C GLY A 59 13.98 -10.05 7.32
N SER A 60 13.54 -10.65 6.21
CA SER A 60 12.74 -9.98 5.20
C SER A 60 11.24 -10.08 5.51
N PHE A 61 10.51 -9.01 5.23
CA PHE A 61 9.05 -9.00 5.30
C PHE A 61 8.44 -9.82 4.16
N ASN A 62 7.45 -10.65 4.47
CA ASN A 62 6.70 -11.39 3.46
C ASN A 62 5.70 -10.45 2.78
N VAL A 63 5.98 -10.07 1.53
CA VAL A 63 5.15 -9.11 0.78
C VAL A 63 3.72 -9.59 0.53
N GLU A 64 3.51 -10.91 0.49
CA GLU A 64 2.17 -11.50 0.34
C GLU A 64 1.33 -11.36 1.61
N ALA A 65 1.97 -11.32 2.79
CA ALA A 65 1.26 -11.05 4.04
C ALA A 65 0.70 -9.62 4.06
N GLY A 66 1.43 -8.65 3.51
CA GLY A 66 0.91 -7.29 3.32
C GLY A 66 -0.33 -7.27 2.42
N LEU A 67 -0.33 -8.04 1.32
CA LEU A 67 -1.52 -8.15 0.47
C LEU A 67 -2.71 -8.80 1.19
N ASP A 68 -2.49 -9.89 1.93
CA ASP A 68 -3.53 -10.53 2.74
C ASP A 68 -4.13 -9.58 3.78
N ASN A 69 -3.27 -8.86 4.51
CA ASN A 69 -3.70 -7.90 5.50
C ASN A 69 -4.56 -6.79 4.88
N ILE A 70 -4.13 -6.22 3.75
CA ILE A 70 -4.89 -5.18 3.03
C ILE A 70 -6.24 -5.72 2.55
N ASN A 71 -6.31 -6.96 2.05
CA ASN A 71 -7.55 -7.59 1.60
C ASN A 71 -8.56 -7.81 2.74
N ARG A 72 -8.08 -7.96 3.98
CA ARG A 72 -8.91 -8.13 5.18
C ARG A 72 -9.40 -6.79 5.77
N MET A 73 -8.92 -5.66 5.28
CA MET A 73 -9.34 -4.34 5.77
C MET A 73 -10.76 -4.00 5.33
N GLU A 74 -11.59 -3.57 6.27
CA GLU A 74 -12.95 -3.13 5.96
C GLU A 74 -13.01 -1.60 5.83
N PHE A 75 -13.08 -1.13 4.59
CA PHE A 75 -13.31 0.29 4.32
C PHE A 75 -14.73 0.69 4.69
N LYS A 76 -14.87 1.73 5.51
CA LYS A 76 -16.13 2.28 5.98
C LYS A 76 -16.28 3.73 5.52
N LEU A 77 -17.54 4.11 5.29
CA LEU A 77 -17.97 5.50 5.28
C LEU A 77 -18.49 5.84 6.66
N PHE A 78 -17.96 6.91 7.26
CA PHE A 78 -18.35 7.29 8.62
C PHE A 78 -18.42 8.80 8.80
N ARG A 79 -19.09 9.21 9.87
CA ARG A 79 -19.13 10.57 10.39
C ARG A 79 -18.91 10.51 11.89
N TYR A 80 -18.31 11.55 12.46
CA TYR A 80 -18.24 11.61 13.91
C TYR A 80 -19.63 11.84 14.48
N LYS A 81 -19.91 11.27 15.66
CA LYS A 81 -21.21 11.43 16.34
C LYS A 81 -21.57 12.89 16.60
N TRP A 82 -20.57 13.77 16.66
CA TRP A 82 -20.71 15.21 16.88
C TRP A 82 -20.63 16.04 15.58
N ASP A 83 -20.51 15.42 14.40
CA ASP A 83 -20.54 16.13 13.12
C ASP A 83 -21.97 16.57 12.77
N LYS A 84 -22.16 17.85 12.43
CA LYS A 84 -23.44 18.42 11.99
C LYS A 84 -24.00 17.72 10.73
N PRO A 85 -25.33 17.49 10.61
CA PRO A 85 -25.99 16.70 9.54
C PRO A 85 -25.54 17.00 8.10
N GLU A 86 -25.10 18.22 7.82
CA GLU A 86 -24.74 18.70 6.49
C GLU A 86 -23.31 18.29 6.06
N ARG A 87 -22.49 17.77 6.97
CA ARG A 87 -21.11 17.35 6.66
C ARG A 87 -21.09 16.03 5.88
N SER A 88 -20.29 15.97 4.82
CA SER A 88 -20.08 14.76 4.01
C SER A 88 -19.45 13.62 4.82
N ALA A 89 -19.78 12.38 4.41
CA ALA A 89 -19.17 11.18 4.99
C ALA A 89 -17.68 11.10 4.64
N ARG A 90 -16.89 10.67 5.62
CA ARG A 90 -15.45 10.42 5.49
C ARG A 90 -15.22 8.96 5.12
N ARG A 91 -14.09 8.68 4.49
CA ARG A 91 -13.63 7.32 4.17
C ARG A 91 -12.53 6.95 5.15
N GLY A 92 -12.52 5.70 5.59
CA GLY A 92 -11.42 5.17 6.38
C GLY A 92 -11.70 3.76 6.83
N VAL A 93 -11.00 3.34 7.88
CA VAL A 93 -11.13 2.04 8.53
C VAL A 93 -11.37 2.27 10.02
N ILE A 94 -11.85 1.24 10.72
CA ILE A 94 -12.13 1.31 12.15
C ILE A 94 -10.95 0.69 12.91
N ALA A 95 -10.36 1.43 13.86
CA ALA A 95 -9.18 1.00 14.61
C ALA A 95 -9.38 -0.38 15.26
N GLN A 96 -10.54 -0.63 15.86
CA GLN A 96 -10.86 -1.91 16.49
C GLN A 96 -10.87 -3.07 15.49
N GLN A 97 -11.28 -2.85 14.24
CA GLN A 97 -11.32 -3.88 13.21
C GLN A 97 -9.92 -4.20 12.71
N ILE A 98 -9.13 -3.17 12.38
CA ILE A 98 -7.80 -3.40 11.84
C ILE A 98 -6.82 -3.92 12.88
N MET A 99 -7.03 -3.62 14.17
CA MET A 99 -6.25 -4.21 15.27
C MET A 99 -6.41 -5.73 15.35
N GLN A 100 -7.53 -6.29 14.88
CA GLN A 100 -7.72 -7.74 14.78
C GLN A 100 -6.96 -8.36 13.60
N ILE A 101 -6.57 -7.54 12.61
CA ILE A 101 -5.71 -7.97 11.50
C ILE A 101 -4.26 -7.96 11.97
N ASP A 102 -3.79 -6.80 12.41
CA ASP A 102 -2.46 -6.59 12.98
C ASP A 102 -2.56 -5.56 14.11
N LYS A 103 -1.99 -5.90 15.27
CA LYS A 103 -1.98 -5.03 16.45
C LYS A 103 -1.17 -3.75 16.21
N GLU A 104 -0.11 -3.83 15.39
CA GLU A 104 0.79 -2.70 15.11
C GLU A 104 0.13 -1.62 14.27
N TYR A 105 -1.02 -1.90 13.63
CA TYR A 105 -1.79 -0.88 12.89
C TYR A 105 -2.46 0.14 13.80
N VAL A 106 -2.48 -0.10 15.11
CA VAL A 106 -3.10 0.80 16.07
C VAL A 106 -2.13 1.07 17.19
N LYS A 107 -2.12 2.34 17.62
CA LYS A 107 -1.46 2.76 18.85
C LYS A 107 -2.44 3.48 19.75
N ASP A 108 -2.21 3.35 21.04
CA ASP A 108 -2.97 4.08 22.04
C ASP A 108 -2.38 5.48 22.22
N VAL A 109 -3.24 6.49 22.08
CA VAL A 109 -2.90 7.90 22.33
C VAL A 109 -3.85 8.44 23.37
N GLY A 110 -3.42 8.39 24.64
CA GLY A 110 -4.30 8.63 25.78
C GLY A 110 -5.37 7.55 25.86
N GLU A 111 -6.64 7.95 25.86
CA GLU A 111 -7.79 7.03 25.89
C GLU A 111 -8.27 6.61 24.48
N ASN A 112 -7.63 7.10 23.41
CA ASN A 112 -8.07 6.88 22.04
C ASN A 112 -7.18 5.87 21.31
N MET A 113 -7.82 4.96 20.57
CA MET A 113 -7.15 4.12 19.59
C MET A 113 -6.95 4.89 18.29
N VAL A 114 -5.70 5.08 17.89
CA VAL A 114 -5.33 5.85 16.69
C VAL A 114 -4.60 4.95 15.71
N LEU A 115 -4.90 5.13 14.42
CA LEU A 115 -4.24 4.39 13.34
C LEU A 115 -2.75 4.74 13.30
N ASP A 116 -1.89 3.72 13.28
CA ASP A 116 -0.49 3.91 12.92
C ASP A 116 -0.33 3.80 11.40
N GLN A 117 -0.06 4.94 10.78
CA GLN A 117 0.03 5.05 9.33
C GLN A 117 1.29 4.40 8.78
N THR A 118 2.35 4.24 9.57
CA THR A 118 3.62 3.69 9.08
C THR A 118 3.52 2.21 8.69
N PRO A 119 3.12 1.28 9.57
CA PRO A 119 2.98 -0.13 9.17
C PRO A 119 1.88 -0.31 8.11
N MET A 120 0.78 0.43 8.19
CA MET A 120 -0.28 0.38 7.16
C MET A 120 0.22 0.80 5.78
N LEU A 121 1.05 1.84 5.70
CA LEU A 121 1.62 2.29 4.43
C LEU A 121 2.62 1.27 3.87
N LEU A 122 3.46 0.70 4.74
CA LEU A 122 4.44 -0.32 4.32
C LEU A 122 3.75 -1.59 3.82
N ASP A 123 2.66 -2.02 4.46
CA ASP A 123 1.85 -3.14 3.98
C ASP A 123 1.15 -2.84 2.66
N ALA A 124 0.65 -1.62 2.45
CA ALA A 124 0.10 -1.20 1.16
C ALA A 124 1.17 -1.23 0.05
N LEU A 125 2.40 -0.78 0.33
CA LEU A 125 3.51 -0.85 -0.63
C LEU A 125 3.94 -2.30 -0.91
N ALA A 126 3.96 -3.14 0.12
CA ALA A 126 4.23 -4.56 -0.02
C ALA A 126 3.15 -5.27 -0.85
N ALA A 127 1.88 -4.93 -0.64
CA ALA A 127 0.76 -5.42 -1.42
C ALA A 127 0.88 -5.05 -2.90
N ILE A 128 1.26 -3.80 -3.22
CA ILE A 128 1.52 -3.37 -4.60
C ILE A 128 2.67 -4.19 -5.22
N LYS A 129 3.74 -4.44 -4.47
CA LYS A 129 4.86 -5.26 -4.94
C LYS A 129 4.44 -6.71 -5.21
N ALA A 130 3.64 -7.30 -4.33
CA ALA A 130 3.08 -8.64 -4.51
C ALA A 130 2.16 -8.71 -5.74
N LEU A 131 1.25 -7.74 -5.90
CA LEU A 131 0.36 -7.66 -7.07
C LEU A 131 1.14 -7.52 -8.38
N ARG A 132 2.20 -6.70 -8.40
CA ARG A 132 3.05 -6.58 -9.59
C ARG A 132 3.75 -7.90 -9.94
N GLN A 133 4.24 -8.64 -8.95
CA GLN A 133 4.85 -9.94 -9.21
C GLN A 133 3.84 -10.93 -9.79
N ARG A 134 2.64 -11.00 -9.19
CA ARG A 134 1.55 -11.84 -9.70
C ARG A 134 1.13 -11.46 -11.11
N ASP A 135 1.10 -10.18 -11.44
CA ASP A 135 0.79 -9.69 -12.79
C ASP A 135 1.81 -10.20 -13.83
N GLU A 136 3.11 -10.09 -13.52
CA GLU A 136 4.16 -10.61 -14.41
C GLU A 136 4.10 -12.14 -14.55
N ASP A 137 3.92 -12.87 -13.43
CA ASP A 137 3.79 -14.33 -13.45
C ASP A 137 2.56 -14.77 -14.27
N ASN A 138 1.45 -14.04 -14.13
CA ASN A 138 0.22 -14.30 -14.89
C ASN A 138 0.42 -14.02 -16.39
N LYS A 139 1.11 -12.94 -16.77
CA LYS A 139 1.43 -12.67 -18.19
C LYS A 139 2.25 -13.79 -18.82
N VAL A 140 3.25 -14.31 -18.10
CA VAL A 140 4.06 -15.46 -18.57
C VAL A 140 3.18 -16.69 -18.75
N ARG A 141 2.31 -16.98 -17.77
CA ARG A 141 1.39 -18.13 -17.86
C ARG A 141 0.40 -18.00 -19.00
N ILE A 142 -0.16 -16.81 -19.23
CA ILE A 142 -1.08 -16.53 -20.33
C ILE A 142 -0.38 -16.76 -21.66
N ALA A 143 0.82 -16.21 -21.87
CA ALA A 143 1.58 -16.40 -23.10
C ALA A 143 1.88 -17.90 -23.36
N ALA A 144 2.24 -18.67 -22.33
CA ALA A 144 2.47 -20.10 -22.46
C ALA A 144 1.20 -20.89 -22.84
N LEU A 145 0.06 -20.53 -22.25
CA LEU A 145 -1.23 -21.14 -22.57
C LEU A 145 -1.70 -20.79 -23.99
N GLU A 146 -1.49 -19.56 -24.44
CA GLU A 146 -1.79 -19.12 -25.81
C GLU A 146 -0.98 -19.91 -26.84
N MET A 147 0.32 -20.11 -26.61
CA MET A 147 1.17 -20.94 -27.49
C MET A 147 0.69 -22.39 -27.58
N GLU A 148 0.28 -22.99 -26.46
CA GLU A 148 -0.22 -24.37 -26.46
C GLU A 148 -1.60 -24.45 -27.13
N GLN A 149 -2.45 -23.44 -26.95
CA GLN A 149 -3.74 -23.36 -27.64
C GLN A 149 -3.54 -23.32 -29.16
N ASP A 150 -2.62 -22.49 -29.66
CA ASP A 150 -2.30 -22.41 -31.09
C ASP A 150 -1.79 -23.75 -31.63
N ARG A 151 -0.93 -24.43 -30.88
CA ARG A 151 -0.40 -25.75 -31.25
C ARG A 151 -1.52 -26.81 -31.32
N LEU A 152 -2.41 -26.84 -30.33
CA LEU A 152 -3.53 -27.76 -30.30
C LEU A 152 -4.51 -27.47 -31.44
N GLN A 153 -4.79 -26.20 -31.72
CA GLN A 153 -5.65 -25.78 -32.83
C GLN A 153 -5.06 -26.20 -34.18
N ALA A 154 -3.76 -26.05 -34.38
CA ALA A 154 -3.07 -26.55 -35.58
C ALA A 154 -3.17 -28.08 -35.70
N SER A 155 -2.97 -28.81 -34.59
CA SER A 155 -3.06 -30.27 -34.56
C SER A 155 -4.47 -30.76 -34.89
N VAL A 156 -5.50 -30.16 -34.27
CA VAL A 156 -6.92 -30.45 -34.57
C VAL A 156 -7.24 -30.15 -36.04
N SER A 157 -6.77 -29.03 -36.58
CA SER A 157 -7.00 -28.68 -37.99
C SER A 157 -6.39 -29.71 -38.93
N SER A 158 -5.19 -30.20 -38.63
CA SER A 158 -4.53 -31.24 -39.43
C SER A 158 -5.27 -32.59 -39.38
N LEU A 159 -5.81 -32.98 -38.21
CA LEU A 159 -6.60 -34.19 -38.05
C LEU A 159 -7.95 -34.11 -38.77
N ILE A 160 -8.62 -32.96 -38.73
CA ILE A 160 -9.84 -32.72 -39.48
C ILE A 160 -9.56 -32.87 -40.98
N ALA A 161 -8.48 -32.26 -41.49
CA ALA A 161 -8.09 -32.37 -42.89
C ALA A 161 -7.76 -33.82 -43.30
N ALA A 162 -7.05 -34.57 -42.47
CA ALA A 162 -6.74 -35.98 -42.71
C ALA A 162 -8.00 -36.87 -42.69
N GLY A 163 -8.94 -36.61 -41.77
CA GLY A 163 -10.20 -37.33 -41.66
C GLY A 163 -11.20 -37.03 -42.79
N SER A 164 -11.15 -35.83 -43.40
CA SER A 164 -11.91 -35.52 -44.62
C SER A 164 -11.33 -36.22 -45.85
N ALA A 165 -10.00 -36.29 -45.98
CA ALA A 165 -9.35 -36.96 -47.11
C ALA A 165 -9.65 -38.47 -47.14
N THR A 166 -9.70 -39.13 -45.98
CA THR A 166 -10.01 -40.57 -45.89
C THR A 166 -11.46 -40.93 -46.24
N LYS A 167 -12.41 -39.97 -46.21
CA LYS A 167 -13.80 -40.22 -46.61
C LYS A 167 -14.00 -40.18 -48.13
N GLU A 168 -13.31 -39.27 -48.84
CA GLU A 168 -13.39 -39.18 -50.30
C GLU A 168 -12.78 -40.40 -51.00
N ASP A 169 -11.71 -40.97 -50.43
CA ASP A 169 -11.07 -42.17 -51.01
C ASP A 169 -11.94 -43.43 -50.87
N THR A 170 -12.71 -43.57 -49.79
CA THR A 170 -13.61 -44.74 -49.61
C THR A 170 -14.89 -44.70 -50.46
N GLU A 171 -15.39 -43.52 -50.84
CA GLU A 171 -16.60 -43.44 -51.69
C GLU A 171 -16.27 -43.69 -53.17
N SER A 172 -15.06 -43.33 -53.63
CA SER A 172 -14.64 -43.51 -55.03
C SER A 172 -14.31 -44.96 -55.42
N GLU A 173 -13.86 -45.82 -54.49
CA GLU A 173 -13.65 -47.25 -54.76
C GLU A 173 -14.95 -48.07 -54.83
N SER A 174 -16.07 -47.56 -54.30
CA SER A 174 -17.34 -48.30 -54.26
C SER A 174 -18.18 -48.23 -55.54
N VAL A 175 -17.81 -47.37 -56.51
CA VAL A 175 -18.61 -47.10 -57.73
C VAL A 175 -18.04 -47.78 -59.00
N SER A 176 -16.83 -48.37 -58.95
CA SER A 176 -16.21 -49.06 -60.11
C SER A 176 -16.38 -50.58 -60.10
N GLY A 177 -17.54 -51.07 -59.64
CA GLY A 177 -17.80 -52.51 -59.50
C GLY A 177 -19.24 -52.90 -59.74
N LYS A 178 -19.75 -52.72 -60.96
CA LYS A 178 -20.78 -53.55 -61.62
C LYS A 178 -21.06 -53.10 -63.04
#